data_AF-G0PM97-F1
#
_entry.id   AF-G0PM97-F1
#
_cell.length_a   1.000
_cell.length_b   1.000
_cell.length_c   1.000
_cell.angle_alpha   90.00
_cell.angle_beta   90.00
_cell.angle_gamma   90.00
#
_symmetry.space_group_name_H-M   'P 1'
#
loop_
_entity.id
_entity.type
_entity.pdbx_description
1 polymer ?
#
loop_
_entity_poly.entity_id
_entity_poly.type
_entity_poly.pdbx_seq_one_letter_code
_entity_poly.pdbx_strand_id
1 'polypeptide(L)'
;MSSYSDFLDAKESLRKFIYNETVKYQNRQTDMITEAALKKKQEMGMPLFQPSRNRRLLEPRRKPTVPFEEKFTFVVEQSSSENLLTLMRMEVFMKKQMTDMIRARNWEVDQLSKQCEKLVAETGDPDMHPHKISMLNEKLRQVHTTYSFQVADLSDSQKAKYRKAVDSLHTRGSIPAELLDDVVLEEQAIIRPIATTSGDHAEGVNESFTIYVAKQNVISVSEYKVYPESILFCKNLLKAIGSQLKSMHNVCLVTVDRLTDLCQTLEGDWTTSSRLEMATKLYSRNLSGTTLLVPRDPMTHINSSSDFFKICEQSTELHFDSLGDQLKKVAIANRARNNWRADQIDEEAARYVSEGKAPPEQPIPSSALRQDPTCTIGDVYITRHSNLHKVQIVYHLVVDETLQSVEINSRHPCLAGIRNIIRTAARYNTSTIHIPLLLIDRPDESTTIAWCLKRAEMLFKCVKGYLMEVCSGMDVESLPHYNVHFVLPSGLSKTIYDAIKHMFPNIFQLVPGVSS
;
A
#
# COMPACT_ATOMS: atom_id res chain seq x y z
N MET A 1 45.77 16.20 -15.29
CA MET A 1 44.33 16.12 -14.96
C MET A 1 43.55 15.08 -15.78
N SER A 2 43.99 14.68 -16.99
CA SER A 2 43.28 13.64 -17.80
C SER A 2 43.34 12.22 -17.20
N SER A 3 44.49 11.79 -16.69
CA SER A 3 44.71 10.38 -16.28
C SER A 3 43.92 9.91 -15.04
N TYR A 4 43.37 10.81 -14.22
CA TYR A 4 42.62 10.43 -13.02
C TYR A 4 41.14 10.15 -13.34
N SER A 5 40.58 10.84 -14.35
CA SER A 5 39.22 10.59 -14.85
C SER A 5 39.11 9.23 -15.52
N ASP A 6 40.11 8.88 -16.34
CA ASP A 6 40.16 7.59 -17.04
C ASP A 6 40.23 6.40 -16.07
N PHE A 7 40.89 6.58 -14.91
CA PHE A 7 40.96 5.57 -13.86
C PHE A 7 39.62 5.37 -13.13
N LEU A 8 38.88 6.45 -12.87
CA LEU A 8 37.55 6.40 -12.25
C LEU A 8 36.53 5.72 -13.17
N ASP A 9 36.57 6.03 -14.46
CA ASP A 9 35.68 5.41 -15.46
C ASP A 9 36.01 3.93 -15.70
N ALA A 10 37.30 3.56 -15.70
CA ALA A 10 37.72 2.17 -15.77
C ALA A 10 37.29 1.37 -14.53
N LYS A 11 37.38 1.97 -13.34
CA LYS A 11 36.94 1.36 -12.07
C LYS A 11 35.43 1.15 -12.04
N GLU A 12 34.65 2.11 -12.51
CA GLU A 12 33.19 2.00 -12.57
C GLU A 12 32.74 0.98 -13.62
N SER A 13 33.41 0.94 -14.76
CA SER A 13 33.18 -0.06 -15.81
C SER A 13 33.49 -1.48 -15.31
N LEU A 14 34.58 -1.65 -14.56
CA LEU A 14 34.95 -2.94 -13.96
C LEU A 14 33.94 -3.38 -12.89
N ARG A 15 33.44 -2.45 -12.05
CA ARG A 15 32.39 -2.74 -11.06
C ARG A 15 31.09 -3.20 -11.70
N LYS A 16 30.63 -2.50 -12.75
CA LYS A 16 29.44 -2.90 -13.53
C LYS A 16 29.64 -4.26 -14.18
N PHE A 17 30.83 -4.53 -14.72
CA PHE A 17 31.15 -5.83 -15.30
C PHE A 17 31.08 -6.95 -14.27
N ILE A 18 31.74 -6.79 -13.11
CA ILE A 18 31.74 -7.78 -12.02
C ILE A 18 30.31 -8.04 -11.52
N TYR A 19 29.51 -6.98 -11.31
CA TYR A 19 28.12 -7.12 -10.88
C TYR A 19 27.29 -7.90 -11.90
N ASN A 20 27.39 -7.53 -13.19
CA ASN A 20 26.63 -8.19 -14.26
C ASN A 20 27.02 -9.66 -14.43
N GLU A 21 28.31 -9.99 -14.38
CA GLU A 21 28.76 -11.39 -14.46
C GLU A 21 28.40 -12.20 -13.20
N THR A 22 28.39 -11.56 -12.02
CA THR A 22 27.93 -12.21 -10.78
C THR A 22 26.43 -12.55 -10.86
N VAL A 23 25.60 -11.61 -11.32
CA VAL A 23 24.16 -11.85 -11.51
C VAL A 23 23.92 -12.92 -12.57
N LYS A 24 24.64 -12.90 -13.71
CA LYS A 24 24.55 -13.94 -14.73
C LYS A 24 24.96 -15.32 -14.20
N TYR A 25 26.03 -15.39 -13.41
CA TYR A 25 26.48 -16.64 -12.81
C TYR A 25 25.45 -17.19 -11.81
N GLN A 26 24.90 -16.34 -10.94
CA GLN A 26 23.85 -16.71 -9.98
C GLN A 26 22.56 -17.16 -10.68
N ASN A 27 22.17 -16.49 -11.76
CA ASN A 27 21.02 -16.90 -12.57
C ASN A 27 21.27 -18.27 -13.21
N ARG A 28 22.45 -18.50 -13.83
CA ARG A 28 22.81 -19.83 -14.38
C ARG A 28 22.81 -20.93 -13.32
N GLN A 29 23.31 -20.65 -12.12
CA GLN A 29 23.25 -21.61 -11.00
C GLN A 29 21.80 -21.90 -10.59
N THR A 30 20.96 -20.87 -10.52
CA THR A 30 19.53 -21.02 -10.21
C THR A 30 18.79 -21.83 -11.27
N ASP A 31 19.08 -21.58 -12.56
CA ASP A 31 18.53 -22.31 -13.69
C ASP A 31 18.98 -23.78 -13.64
N MET A 32 20.27 -24.05 -13.41
CA MET A 32 20.79 -25.41 -13.26
C MET A 32 20.16 -26.18 -12.09
N ILE A 33 19.98 -25.53 -10.93
CA ILE A 33 19.30 -26.12 -9.77
C ILE A 33 17.84 -26.42 -10.10
N THR A 34 17.17 -25.51 -10.81
CA THR A 34 15.78 -25.65 -11.23
C THR A 34 15.61 -26.80 -12.23
N GLU A 35 16.52 -26.91 -13.20
CA GLU A 35 16.51 -27.95 -14.22
C GLU A 35 16.87 -29.33 -13.64
N ALA A 36 17.82 -29.39 -12.70
CA ALA A 36 18.13 -30.60 -11.94
C ALA A 36 16.94 -31.05 -11.07
N ALA A 37 16.22 -30.11 -10.45
CA ALA A 37 15.01 -30.40 -9.68
C ALA A 37 13.86 -30.90 -10.58
N LEU A 38 13.72 -30.36 -11.79
CA LEU A 38 12.75 -30.82 -12.79
C LEU A 38 13.07 -32.24 -13.28
N LYS A 39 14.34 -32.53 -13.57
CA LYS A 39 14.79 -33.86 -14.00
C LYS A 39 14.61 -34.90 -12.90
N LYS A 40 14.94 -34.57 -11.65
CA LYS A 40 14.69 -35.44 -10.48
C LYS A 40 13.20 -35.72 -10.27
N LYS A 41 12.31 -34.76 -10.57
CA LYS A 41 10.85 -34.97 -10.54
C LYS A 41 10.36 -35.90 -11.67
N GLN A 42 10.97 -35.85 -12.85
CA GLN A 42 10.69 -36.80 -13.94
C GLN A 42 11.13 -38.22 -13.60
N GLU A 43 12.33 -38.38 -13.02
CA GLU A 43 12.87 -39.68 -12.62
C GLU A 43 12.05 -40.34 -11.49
N MET A 44 11.40 -39.54 -10.64
CA MET A 44 10.51 -40.02 -9.56
C MET A 44 9.06 -40.26 -10.00
N GLY A 45 8.75 -40.19 -11.30
CA GLY A 45 7.40 -40.48 -11.83
C GLY A 45 6.30 -39.53 -11.36
N MET A 46 6.66 -38.35 -10.82
CA MET A 46 5.72 -37.36 -10.32
C MET A 46 5.09 -36.59 -11.51
N PRO A 47 3.76 -36.41 -11.55
CA PRO A 47 3.12 -35.70 -12.65
C PRO A 47 3.60 -34.24 -12.71
N LEU A 48 4.26 -33.90 -13.81
CA LEU A 48 4.58 -32.51 -14.15
C LEU A 48 3.28 -31.75 -14.36
N PHE A 49 3.09 -30.67 -13.61
CA PHE A 49 2.02 -29.71 -13.84
C PHE A 49 2.13 -29.24 -15.29
N GLN A 50 1.22 -29.69 -16.15
CA GLN A 50 1.15 -29.29 -17.54
C GLN A 50 0.29 -28.02 -17.56
N PRO A 51 0.86 -26.81 -17.80
CA PRO A 51 0.02 -25.66 -18.07
C PRO A 51 -0.80 -26.01 -19.30
N SER A 52 -2.12 -25.85 -19.24
CA SER A 52 -3.00 -26.04 -20.38
C SER A 52 -2.43 -25.27 -21.57
N ARG A 53 -1.81 -26.01 -22.51
CA ARG A 53 -1.33 -25.47 -23.77
C ARG A 53 -2.57 -25.13 -24.59
N ASN A 54 -3.08 -23.92 -24.40
CA ASN A 54 -3.83 -23.28 -25.47
C ASN A 54 -2.96 -23.37 -26.72
N ARG A 55 -3.53 -24.04 -27.73
CA ARG A 55 -2.92 -24.37 -29.01
C ARG A 55 -2.48 -23.06 -29.68
N ARG A 56 -1.24 -22.62 -29.41
CA ARG A 56 -0.59 -21.54 -30.16
C ARG A 56 -0.33 -22.10 -31.56
N LEU A 57 -1.26 -21.81 -32.47
CA LEU A 57 -0.91 -21.60 -33.86
C LEU A 57 0.31 -20.66 -33.86
N LEU A 58 1.34 -21.04 -34.61
CA LEU A 58 2.54 -20.24 -34.82
C LEU A 58 2.15 -18.86 -35.34
N GLU A 59 1.95 -17.91 -34.44
CA GLU A 59 1.82 -16.52 -34.81
C GLU A 59 3.20 -16.01 -35.23
N PRO A 60 3.29 -15.25 -36.34
CA PRO A 60 4.54 -14.65 -36.77
C PRO A 60 5.10 -13.77 -35.65
N ARG A 61 6.42 -13.86 -35.41
CA ARG A 61 7.21 -13.08 -34.44
C ARG A 61 6.66 -11.65 -34.29
N ARG A 62 5.79 -11.43 -33.28
CA ARG A 62 5.33 -10.08 -32.93
C ARG A 62 6.55 -9.34 -32.41
N LYS A 63 6.80 -8.12 -32.92
CA LYS A 63 7.78 -7.19 -32.33
C LYS A 63 7.50 -7.10 -30.82
N PRO A 64 8.51 -7.06 -29.94
CA PRO A 64 8.27 -6.92 -28.51
C PRO A 64 7.48 -5.62 -28.28
N THR A 65 6.23 -5.76 -27.85
CA THR A 65 5.40 -4.62 -27.48
C THR A 65 5.94 -4.06 -26.18
N VAL A 66 6.33 -2.78 -26.17
CA VAL A 66 6.76 -2.07 -24.96
C VAL A 66 5.68 -2.22 -23.88
N PRO A 67 6.02 -2.62 -22.64
CA PRO A 67 5.08 -2.75 -21.54
C PRO A 67 4.36 -1.42 -21.23
N PHE A 68 3.19 -1.50 -20.59
CA PHE A 68 2.40 -0.30 -20.27
C PHE A 68 3.13 0.63 -19.30
N GLU A 69 3.79 0.07 -18.30
CA GLU A 69 4.58 0.79 -17.30
C GLU A 69 5.71 1.60 -17.93
N GLU A 70 6.41 1.05 -18.92
CA GLU A 70 7.49 1.75 -19.62
C GLU A 70 6.94 2.91 -20.48
N LYS A 71 5.81 2.68 -21.17
CA LYS A 71 5.13 3.74 -21.93
C LYS A 71 4.64 4.86 -21.02
N PHE A 72 4.07 4.52 -19.87
CA PHE A 72 3.57 5.49 -18.91
C PHE A 72 4.70 6.33 -18.34
N THR A 73 5.80 5.71 -17.89
CA THR A 73 6.99 6.43 -17.39
C THR A 73 7.52 7.38 -18.45
N PHE A 74 7.67 6.93 -19.70
CA PHE A 74 8.08 7.79 -20.81
C PHE A 74 7.13 8.98 -20.99
N VAL A 75 5.81 8.73 -20.99
CA VAL A 75 4.81 9.79 -21.14
C VAL A 75 4.92 10.82 -20.03
N VAL A 76 5.04 10.39 -18.77
CA VAL A 76 5.16 11.29 -17.61
C VAL A 76 6.45 12.12 -17.66
N GLU A 77 7.56 11.54 -18.13
CA GLU A 77 8.87 12.20 -18.17
C GLU A 77 9.07 13.11 -19.40
N GLN A 78 8.45 12.77 -20.54
CA GLN A 78 8.79 13.38 -21.84
C GLN A 78 7.64 14.16 -22.49
N SER A 79 6.40 14.03 -22.01
CA SER A 79 5.26 14.76 -22.60
C SER A 79 5.24 16.22 -22.18
N SER A 80 4.61 17.07 -23.01
CA SER A 80 4.33 18.46 -22.65
C SER A 80 3.43 18.56 -21.42
N SER A 81 3.52 19.68 -20.70
CA SER A 81 2.66 19.98 -19.56
C SER A 81 1.17 19.95 -19.92
N GLU A 82 0.81 20.38 -21.13
CA GLU A 82 -0.56 20.34 -21.65
C GLU A 82 -1.08 18.92 -21.83
N ASN A 83 -0.26 18.01 -22.38
CA ASN A 83 -0.62 16.61 -22.54
C ASN A 83 -0.78 15.91 -21.18
N LEU A 84 0.12 16.19 -20.22
CA LEU A 84 0.02 15.66 -18.86
C LEU A 84 -1.22 16.20 -18.14
N LEU A 85 -1.47 17.51 -18.22
CA LEU A 85 -2.67 18.15 -17.68
C LEU A 85 -3.94 17.50 -18.24
N THR A 86 -3.97 17.22 -19.54
CA THR A 86 -5.09 16.52 -20.20
C THR A 86 -5.26 15.10 -19.67
N LEU A 87 -4.18 14.33 -19.53
CA LEU A 87 -4.22 12.98 -18.97
C LEU A 87 -4.73 12.98 -17.52
N MET A 88 -4.29 13.94 -16.70
CA MET A 88 -4.75 14.08 -15.32
C MET A 88 -6.23 14.51 -15.24
N ARG A 89 -6.70 15.38 -16.15
CA ARG A 89 -8.13 15.73 -16.26
C ARG A 89 -8.98 14.51 -16.60
N MET A 90 -8.49 13.60 -17.44
CA MET A 90 -9.15 12.32 -17.71
C MET A 90 -9.31 11.50 -16.42
N GLU A 91 -8.26 11.37 -15.59
CA GLU A 91 -8.36 10.64 -14.31
C GLU A 91 -9.37 11.27 -13.35
N VAL A 92 -9.35 12.60 -13.21
CA VAL A 92 -10.30 13.33 -12.37
C VAL A 92 -11.73 13.09 -12.83
N PHE A 93 -11.98 13.15 -14.13
CA PHE A 93 -13.29 12.89 -14.73
C PHE A 93 -13.75 11.44 -14.52
N MET A 94 -12.87 10.46 -14.75
CA MET A 94 -13.14 9.04 -14.52
C MET A 94 -13.51 8.76 -13.05
N LYS A 95 -12.79 9.38 -12.10
CA LYS A 95 -13.14 9.30 -10.68
C LYS A 95 -14.51 9.89 -10.40
N LYS A 96 -14.85 11.05 -10.95
CA LYS A 96 -16.16 11.68 -10.76
C LYS A 96 -17.29 10.73 -11.17
N GLN A 97 -17.21 10.15 -12.37
CA GLN A 97 -18.20 9.17 -12.84
C GLN A 97 -18.31 7.95 -11.93
N MET A 98 -17.18 7.36 -11.53
CA MET A 98 -17.18 6.19 -10.65
C MET A 98 -17.77 6.54 -9.28
N THR A 99 -17.38 7.67 -8.70
CA THR A 99 -17.90 8.16 -7.43
C THR A 99 -19.42 8.39 -7.49
N ASP A 100 -19.93 8.99 -8.56
CA ASP A 100 -21.37 9.22 -8.74
C ASP A 100 -22.15 7.91 -8.86
N MET A 101 -21.61 6.92 -9.58
CA MET A 101 -22.19 5.57 -9.66
C MET A 101 -22.23 4.86 -8.30
N ILE A 102 -21.13 4.91 -7.55
CA ILE A 102 -21.06 4.33 -6.20
C ILE A 102 -22.02 5.04 -5.23
N ARG A 103 -22.16 6.37 -5.35
CA ARG A 103 -23.13 7.15 -4.57
C ARG A 103 -24.57 6.74 -4.88
N ALA A 104 -24.91 6.58 -6.17
CA ALA A 104 -26.24 6.10 -6.59
C ALA A 104 -26.54 4.70 -6.03
N ARG A 105 -25.59 3.76 -6.14
CA ARG A 105 -25.68 2.42 -5.53
C ARG A 105 -25.94 2.50 -4.03
N ASN A 106 -25.11 3.25 -3.32
CA ASN A 106 -25.18 3.33 -1.86
C ASN A 106 -26.50 3.95 -1.40
N TRP A 107 -26.99 4.96 -2.12
CA TRP A 107 -28.30 5.56 -1.87
C TRP A 107 -29.43 4.55 -2.05
N GLU A 108 -29.44 3.79 -3.15
CA GLU A 108 -30.49 2.81 -3.43
C GLU A 108 -30.48 1.63 -2.44
N VAL A 109 -29.29 1.15 -2.06
CA VAL A 109 -29.11 0.12 -1.02
C VAL A 109 -29.61 0.61 0.35
N ASP A 110 -29.31 1.85 0.72
CA ASP A 110 -29.78 2.46 1.97
C ASP A 110 -31.31 2.61 1.98
N GLN A 111 -31.92 3.05 0.88
CA GLN A 111 -33.38 3.13 0.77
C GLN A 111 -34.05 1.76 0.92
N LEU A 112 -33.53 0.73 0.27
CA LEU A 112 -34.06 -0.64 0.41
C LEU A 112 -33.86 -1.20 1.80
N SER A 113 -32.70 -0.95 2.43
CA SER A 113 -32.41 -1.41 3.80
C SER A 113 -33.37 -0.77 4.81
N LYS A 114 -33.63 0.54 4.71
CA LYS A 114 -34.62 1.23 5.54
C LYS A 114 -36.04 0.70 5.36
N GLN A 115 -36.41 0.31 4.13
CA GLN A 115 -37.70 -0.33 3.86
C GLN A 115 -37.80 -1.71 4.53
N CYS A 116 -36.71 -2.50 4.50
CA CYS A 116 -36.63 -3.77 5.21
C CYS A 116 -36.78 -3.56 6.73
N GLU A 117 -36.00 -2.65 7.31
CA GLU A 117 -36.03 -2.35 8.75
C GLU A 117 -37.41 -1.89 9.21
N LYS A 118 -38.04 -0.98 8.46
CA LYS A 118 -39.40 -0.51 8.73
C LYS A 118 -40.41 -1.65 8.71
N LEU A 119 -40.34 -2.51 7.69
CA LEU A 119 -41.23 -3.66 7.58
C LEU A 119 -41.04 -4.65 8.74
N VAL A 120 -39.80 -4.86 9.19
CA VAL A 120 -39.49 -5.70 10.36
C VAL A 120 -40.02 -5.06 11.65
N ALA A 121 -39.81 -3.75 11.84
CA ALA A 121 -40.23 -3.02 13.04
C ALA A 121 -41.75 -2.88 13.18
N GLU A 122 -42.48 -2.76 12.07
CA GLU A 122 -43.95 -2.75 12.05
C GLU A 122 -44.56 -4.12 12.37
N THR A 123 -43.75 -5.18 12.34
CA THR A 123 -44.22 -6.57 12.51
C THR A 123 -43.82 -7.10 13.90
N GLY A 124 -44.74 -7.03 14.87
CA GLY A 124 -44.62 -7.71 16.17
C GLY A 124 -45.07 -9.18 16.17
N ASP A 125 -45.35 -9.76 15.00
CA ASP A 125 -46.00 -11.07 14.83
C ASP A 125 -45.14 -12.02 13.95
N PRO A 126 -44.70 -13.19 14.46
CA PRO A 126 -43.69 -14.03 13.81
C PRO A 126 -44.07 -14.64 12.45
N ASP A 127 -45.34 -14.67 12.04
CA ASP A 127 -45.76 -15.55 10.94
C ASP A 127 -46.32 -14.88 9.67
N MET A 128 -46.37 -13.54 9.57
CA MET A 128 -47.32 -12.94 8.60
C MET A 128 -46.77 -12.19 7.38
N HIS A 129 -45.46 -12.05 7.10
CA HIS A 129 -44.99 -11.52 5.79
C HIS A 129 -43.68 -12.10 5.21
N PRO A 130 -43.51 -13.44 5.06
CA PRO A 130 -42.34 -14.02 4.37
C PRO A 130 -42.14 -13.48 2.95
N HIS A 131 -43.25 -13.28 2.23
CA HIS A 131 -43.22 -12.87 0.82
C HIS A 131 -42.71 -11.44 0.61
N LYS A 132 -43.12 -10.46 1.44
CA LYS A 132 -42.70 -9.06 1.26
C LYS A 132 -41.23 -8.86 1.62
N ILE A 133 -40.76 -9.49 2.70
CA ILE A 133 -39.34 -9.50 3.07
C ILE A 133 -38.52 -10.21 2.00
N SER A 134 -39.00 -11.35 1.49
CA SER A 134 -38.36 -12.06 0.38
C SER A 134 -38.26 -11.20 -0.89
N MET A 135 -39.31 -10.45 -1.24
CA MET A 135 -39.27 -9.52 -2.37
C MET A 135 -38.25 -8.39 -2.18
N LEU A 136 -38.15 -7.79 -0.99
CA LEU A 136 -37.18 -6.74 -0.71
C LEU A 136 -35.74 -7.28 -0.73
N ASN A 137 -35.51 -8.46 -0.16
CA ASN A 137 -34.20 -9.13 -0.21
C ASN A 137 -33.79 -9.47 -1.65
N GLU A 138 -34.74 -9.93 -2.48
CA GLU A 138 -34.49 -10.20 -3.89
C GLU A 138 -34.17 -8.90 -4.66
N LYS A 139 -34.91 -7.80 -4.39
CA LYS A 139 -34.57 -6.48 -4.94
C LYS A 139 -33.17 -6.02 -4.52
N LEU A 140 -32.83 -6.16 -3.24
CA LEU A 140 -31.50 -5.80 -2.74
C LEU A 140 -30.40 -6.61 -3.44
N ARG A 141 -30.62 -7.91 -3.64
CA ARG A 141 -29.70 -8.78 -4.40
C ARG A 141 -29.58 -8.35 -5.86
N GLN A 142 -30.68 -7.98 -6.51
CA GLN A 142 -30.70 -7.47 -7.88
C GLN A 142 -29.96 -6.14 -8.00
N VAL A 143 -30.14 -5.22 -7.05
CA VAL A 143 -29.40 -3.95 -6.98
C VAL A 143 -27.90 -4.22 -6.84
N HIS A 144 -27.49 -5.04 -5.87
CA HIS A 144 -26.08 -5.40 -5.72
C HIS A 144 -25.48 -6.02 -6.98
N THR A 145 -26.21 -6.94 -7.61
CA THR A 145 -25.77 -7.61 -8.83
C THR A 145 -25.63 -6.63 -10.00
N THR A 146 -26.65 -5.78 -10.21
CA THR A 146 -26.68 -4.79 -11.28
C THR A 146 -25.53 -3.81 -11.15
N TYR A 147 -25.36 -3.17 -9.99
CA TYR A 147 -24.26 -2.23 -9.79
C TYR A 147 -22.89 -2.92 -9.81
N SER A 148 -22.78 -4.19 -9.37
CA SER A 148 -21.52 -4.93 -9.50
C SER A 148 -21.10 -5.08 -10.96
N PHE A 149 -22.04 -5.34 -11.88
CA PHE A 149 -21.75 -5.40 -13.32
C PHE A 149 -21.45 -4.03 -13.90
N GLN A 150 -22.24 -3.00 -13.55
CA GLN A 150 -22.03 -1.64 -14.05
C GLN A 150 -20.69 -1.05 -13.62
N VAL A 151 -20.30 -1.24 -12.35
CA VAL A 151 -18.99 -0.79 -11.83
C VAL A 151 -17.85 -1.52 -12.54
N ALA A 152 -17.98 -2.83 -12.78
CA ALA A 152 -16.97 -3.59 -13.49
C ALA A 152 -16.81 -3.14 -14.95
N ASP A 153 -17.93 -2.98 -15.68
CA ASP A 153 -17.94 -2.50 -17.06
C ASP A 153 -17.37 -1.09 -17.19
N LEU A 154 -17.76 -0.17 -16.29
CA LEU A 154 -17.22 1.18 -16.25
C LEU A 154 -15.72 1.17 -15.96
N SER A 155 -15.26 0.36 -14.99
CA SER A 155 -13.84 0.22 -14.65
C SER A 155 -13.02 -0.28 -15.84
N ASP A 156 -13.49 -1.34 -16.52
CA ASP A 156 -12.80 -1.92 -17.67
C ASP A 156 -12.74 -0.92 -18.85
N SER A 157 -13.84 -0.23 -19.11
CA SER A 157 -13.93 0.81 -20.13
C SER A 157 -12.97 1.98 -19.84
N GLN A 158 -12.99 2.52 -18.62
CA GLN A 158 -12.12 3.61 -18.19
C GLN A 158 -10.64 3.23 -18.29
N LYS A 159 -10.29 2.03 -17.82
CA LYS A 159 -8.92 1.51 -17.88
C LYS A 159 -8.44 1.32 -19.31
N ALA A 160 -9.27 0.75 -20.19
CA ALA A 160 -8.94 0.60 -21.61
C ALA A 160 -8.75 1.97 -22.28
N LYS A 161 -9.66 2.92 -22.02
CA LYS A 161 -9.62 4.30 -22.54
C LYS A 161 -8.34 5.03 -22.09
N TYR A 162 -8.01 4.96 -20.80
CA TYR A 162 -6.80 5.57 -20.24
C TYR A 162 -5.52 4.97 -20.84
N ARG A 163 -5.42 3.64 -20.91
CA ARG A 163 -4.25 2.96 -21.48
C ARG A 163 -4.06 3.28 -22.97
N LYS A 164 -5.16 3.43 -23.73
CA LYS A 164 -5.11 3.89 -25.13
C LYS A 164 -4.63 5.34 -25.24
N ALA A 165 -4.99 6.22 -24.30
CA ALA A 165 -4.49 7.60 -24.26
C ALA A 165 -2.98 7.65 -24.00
N VAL A 166 -2.48 6.89 -23.02
CA VAL A 166 -1.03 6.76 -22.74
C VAL A 166 -0.29 6.19 -23.95
N ASP A 167 -0.82 5.15 -24.59
CA ASP A 167 -0.22 4.58 -25.80
C ASP A 167 -0.15 5.59 -26.96
N SER A 168 -1.20 6.40 -27.12
CA SER A 168 -1.22 7.46 -28.12
C SER A 168 -0.22 8.57 -27.83
N LEU A 169 -0.08 8.99 -26.57
CA LEU A 169 0.94 9.96 -26.17
C LEU A 169 2.35 9.42 -26.44
N HIS A 170 2.61 8.17 -26.10
CA HIS A 170 3.90 7.52 -26.34
C HIS A 170 4.23 7.40 -27.83
N THR A 171 3.25 7.08 -28.69
CA THR A 171 3.49 6.77 -30.11
C THR A 171 3.32 7.96 -31.05
N ARG A 172 2.39 8.87 -30.74
CA ARG A 172 1.97 10.00 -31.60
C ARG A 172 2.18 11.36 -30.95
N GLY A 173 2.56 11.43 -29.68
CA GLY A 173 2.76 12.69 -28.95
C GLY A 173 1.48 13.48 -28.64
N SER A 174 0.30 12.90 -28.87
CA SER A 174 -1.00 13.57 -28.68
C SER A 174 -2.11 12.58 -28.30
N ILE A 175 -3.12 13.08 -27.57
CA ILE A 175 -4.34 12.33 -27.25
C ILE A 175 -5.40 12.60 -28.34
N PRO A 176 -6.00 11.57 -28.96
CA PRO A 176 -7.06 11.75 -29.95
C PRO A 176 -8.32 12.38 -29.35
N ALA A 177 -8.99 13.25 -30.11
CA ALA A 177 -10.22 13.93 -29.69
C ALA A 177 -11.34 12.95 -29.26
N GLU A 178 -11.47 11.80 -29.94
CA GLU A 178 -12.40 10.71 -29.59
C GLU A 178 -12.26 10.19 -28.15
N LEU A 179 -11.08 10.37 -27.51
CA LEU A 179 -10.88 9.98 -26.12
C LEU A 179 -11.25 11.09 -25.13
N LEU A 180 -11.49 12.30 -25.63
CA LEU A 180 -11.77 13.51 -24.87
C LEU A 180 -13.22 13.99 -24.99
N ASP A 181 -14.01 13.41 -25.90
CA ASP A 181 -15.41 13.83 -26.16
C ASP A 181 -16.26 13.95 -24.88
N ASP A 182 -16.05 13.07 -23.90
CA ASP A 182 -16.78 13.08 -22.62
C ASP A 182 -16.12 13.94 -21.53
N VAL A 183 -14.83 14.26 -21.68
CA VAL A 183 -14.05 14.97 -20.67
C VAL A 183 -14.45 16.44 -20.74
N VAL A 184 -15.43 16.83 -19.94
CA VAL A 184 -15.83 18.23 -19.82
C VAL A 184 -14.61 19.03 -19.35
N LEU A 185 -14.00 19.76 -20.28
CA LEU A 185 -12.97 20.74 -19.99
C LEU A 185 -13.65 21.97 -19.36
N GLU A 186 -14.15 21.85 -18.14
CA GLU A 186 -14.53 23.02 -17.36
C GLU A 186 -13.25 23.84 -17.12
N GLU A 187 -13.04 24.88 -17.94
CA GLU A 187 -11.94 25.85 -17.78
C GLU A 187 -11.98 26.60 -16.45
N GLN A 188 -13.06 26.48 -15.67
CA GLN A 188 -13.38 27.37 -14.54
C GLN A 188 -13.28 26.74 -13.14
N ALA A 189 -12.84 25.49 -13.00
CA ALA A 189 -12.71 24.86 -11.68
C ALA A 189 -11.29 24.88 -11.07
N ILE A 190 -10.48 25.92 -11.37
CA ILE A 190 -9.41 26.31 -10.45
C ILE A 190 -10.02 27.37 -9.54
N ILE A 191 -10.64 26.93 -8.43
CA ILE A 191 -10.95 27.85 -7.34
C ILE A 191 -9.61 28.33 -6.79
N ARG A 192 -9.16 29.51 -7.23
CA ARG A 192 -8.11 30.24 -6.52
C ARG A 192 -8.69 30.64 -5.16
N PRO A 193 -7.99 30.45 -4.03
CA PRO A 193 -8.48 30.91 -2.75
C PRO A 193 -8.70 32.43 -2.82
N ILE A 194 -9.95 32.87 -2.72
CA ILE A 194 -10.27 34.30 -2.62
C ILE A 194 -9.96 34.70 -1.19
N ALA A 195 -8.89 35.47 -0.99
CA ALA A 195 -8.67 36.20 0.25
C ALA A 195 -9.81 37.22 0.40
N THR A 196 -10.76 36.95 1.30
CA THR A 196 -11.77 37.92 1.71
C THR A 196 -11.27 38.57 3.00
N THR A 197 -10.77 39.79 2.86
CA THR A 197 -10.49 40.70 3.97
C THR A 197 -11.79 41.39 4.38
N SER A 198 -12.38 41.02 5.52
CA SER A 198 -13.02 41.93 6.48
C SER A 198 -13.76 41.18 7.60
N GLY A 199 -13.44 41.53 8.85
CA GLY A 199 -14.33 41.42 10.01
C GLY A 199 -14.13 40.22 10.92
N ASP A 200 -13.40 40.44 12.02
CA ASP A 200 -13.37 39.70 13.30
C ASP A 200 -14.08 38.33 13.36
N HIS A 201 -13.30 37.23 13.35
CA HIS A 201 -13.32 36.16 14.38
C HIS A 201 -12.36 35.00 14.01
N ALA A 202 -11.46 34.71 14.95
CA ALA A 202 -10.65 33.48 15.16
C ALA A 202 -9.66 33.00 14.06
N GLU A 203 -8.37 32.99 14.45
CA GLU A 203 -7.21 32.46 13.73
C GLU A 203 -7.42 31.07 13.10
N GLY A 204 -7.31 31.04 11.77
CA GLY A 204 -7.11 29.83 10.97
C GLY A 204 -6.32 30.23 9.74
N VAL A 205 -5.00 30.28 9.85
CA VAL A 205 -4.12 30.70 8.75
C VAL A 205 -4.00 29.54 7.75
N ASN A 206 -4.74 29.66 6.65
CA ASN A 206 -4.54 28.93 5.40
C ASN A 206 -3.38 29.63 4.66
N GLU A 207 -2.17 29.08 4.68
CA GLU A 207 -1.05 29.63 3.90
C GLU A 207 -0.38 28.57 3.04
N SER A 208 -0.44 28.81 1.73
CA SER A 208 0.26 28.11 0.66
C SER A 208 1.73 28.51 0.60
N PHE A 209 2.64 27.56 0.35
CA PHE A 209 4.03 27.87 0.02
C PHE A 209 4.45 27.27 -1.32
N THR A 210 4.95 28.11 -2.22
CA THR A 210 5.72 27.70 -3.40
C THR A 210 7.16 27.53 -2.98
N ILE A 211 7.74 26.34 -3.18
CA ILE A 211 9.17 26.09 -2.90
C ILE A 211 9.91 25.94 -4.23
N TYR A 212 10.84 26.88 -4.48
CA TYR A 212 11.92 26.68 -5.45
C TYR A 212 13.11 26.06 -4.72
N VAL A 213 13.68 24.97 -5.25
CA VAL A 213 14.94 24.41 -4.74
C VAL A 213 15.94 24.29 -5.88
N ALA A 214 16.89 25.21 -5.92
CA ALA A 214 18.18 24.96 -6.55
C ALA A 214 19.01 24.04 -5.63
N LYS A 215 19.64 23.03 -6.24
CA LYS A 215 20.67 22.10 -5.72
C LYS A 215 20.77 21.92 -4.20
N GLN A 216 20.37 20.71 -3.78
CA GLN A 216 20.70 20.04 -2.51
C GLN A 216 20.10 20.69 -1.25
N ASN A 217 18.87 20.30 -0.92
CA ASN A 217 18.33 20.03 0.42
C ASN A 217 16.79 20.02 0.33
N VAL A 218 16.16 18.85 0.46
CA VAL A 218 14.69 18.72 0.39
C VAL A 218 14.17 18.58 1.81
N ILE A 219 13.54 19.65 2.33
CA ILE A 219 12.62 19.58 3.46
C ILE A 219 11.27 19.19 2.86
N SER A 220 10.73 18.02 3.24
CA SER A 220 9.38 17.62 2.84
C SER A 220 8.38 18.10 3.90
N VAL A 221 7.53 19.05 3.50
CA VAL A 221 6.29 19.36 4.23
C VAL A 221 5.22 18.43 3.69
N SER A 222 4.67 17.57 4.53
CA SER A 222 3.50 16.76 4.20
C SER A 222 2.27 17.39 4.86
N GLU A 223 1.43 18.04 4.05
CA GLU A 223 0.09 18.44 4.48
C GLU A 223 -0.76 17.16 4.64
N TYR A 224 -1.04 16.84 5.90
CA TYR A 224 -2.19 16.04 6.31
C TYR A 224 -3.16 17.02 6.98
N LYS A 225 -4.47 16.78 6.93
CA LYS A 225 -5.41 17.55 7.77
C LYS A 225 -4.96 17.40 9.22
N VAL A 226 -4.32 18.45 9.72
CA VAL A 226 -3.99 18.64 11.11
C VAL A 226 -5.28 19.13 11.74
N TYR A 227 -5.99 18.25 12.47
CA TYR A 227 -6.90 18.71 13.52
C TYR A 227 -6.17 19.74 14.38
N PRO A 228 -6.85 20.74 14.97
CA PRO A 228 -6.22 21.79 15.76
C PRO A 228 -5.34 21.32 16.94
N GLU A 229 -5.28 20.01 17.21
CA GLU A 229 -4.39 19.37 18.19
C GLU A 229 -3.30 18.44 17.60
N SER A 230 -3.13 18.36 16.28
CA SER A 230 -2.15 17.45 15.65
C SER A 230 -0.76 18.09 15.56
N ILE A 231 0.21 17.50 16.26
CA ILE A 231 1.61 17.96 16.24
C ILE A 231 2.37 17.19 15.17
N LEU A 232 2.66 17.82 14.01
CA LEU A 232 3.68 17.30 13.10
C LEU A 232 5.06 17.57 13.72
N PHE A 233 5.75 16.51 14.14
CA PHE A 233 7.10 16.60 14.65
C PHE A 233 8.02 15.78 13.77
N CYS A 234 8.77 16.44 12.88
CA CYS A 234 9.74 15.80 12.00
C CYS A 234 11.17 16.03 12.52
N LYS A 235 11.97 14.96 12.56
CA LYS A 235 13.39 15.02 12.91
C LYS A 235 14.23 14.10 12.03
N ASN A 236 15.45 14.53 11.74
CA ASN A 236 16.45 13.71 11.07
C ASN A 236 17.13 12.76 12.08
N LEU A 237 17.04 11.46 11.80
CA LEU A 237 17.71 10.39 12.54
C LEU A 237 19.17 10.24 12.06
N LEU A 238 20.14 10.11 12.97
CA LEU A 238 21.52 9.70 12.65
C LEU A 238 21.82 8.29 13.13
N LYS A 239 22.63 7.58 12.34
CA LYS A 239 23.35 6.39 12.76
C LYS A 239 24.78 6.76 13.18
N ALA A 240 25.11 6.71 14.48
CA ALA A 240 26.50 6.67 14.94
C ALA A 240 26.88 5.25 15.39
N ILE A 241 27.95 4.70 14.81
CA ILE A 241 28.68 3.56 15.37
C ILE A 241 30.13 4.04 15.51
N GLY A 242 30.53 4.49 16.71
CA GLY A 242 31.76 5.25 16.90
C GLY A 242 31.64 6.71 16.43
N SER A 243 32.73 7.31 15.95
CA SER A 243 32.82 8.73 15.56
C SER A 243 32.40 9.05 14.11
N GLN A 244 31.76 8.13 13.39
CA GLN A 244 31.37 8.33 11.97
C GLN A 244 29.89 8.06 11.69
N LEU A 245 29.29 8.92 10.88
CA LEU A 245 27.89 8.89 10.46
C LEU A 245 27.64 7.84 9.38
N LYS A 246 26.59 7.01 9.53
CA LYS A 246 26.32 5.87 8.62
C LYS A 246 24.92 5.76 8.00
N SER A 247 23.98 6.67 8.25
CA SER A 247 22.71 6.85 7.50
C SER A 247 21.87 7.94 8.16
N MET A 248 21.09 8.66 7.35
CA MET A 248 20.13 9.66 7.81
C MET A 248 18.73 9.33 7.28
N HIS A 249 17.72 9.40 8.15
CA HIS A 249 16.32 9.15 7.79
C HIS A 249 15.44 10.25 8.40
N ASN A 250 14.40 10.68 7.70
CA ASN A 250 13.40 11.57 8.25
C ASN A 250 12.38 10.75 9.05
N VAL A 251 12.04 11.19 10.25
CA VAL A 251 11.05 10.54 11.09
C VAL A 251 10.04 11.57 11.56
N CYS A 252 8.76 11.30 11.31
CA CYS A 252 7.66 12.19 11.69
C CYS A 252 6.64 11.48 12.58
N LEU A 253 6.07 12.20 13.55
CA LEU A 253 4.82 11.81 14.21
C LEU A 253 3.63 12.39 13.45
N VAL A 254 2.62 11.57 13.19
CA VAL A 254 1.37 11.94 12.51
C VAL A 254 0.19 11.41 13.29
N THR A 255 -0.90 12.17 13.36
CA THR A 255 -2.16 11.73 14.00
C THR A 255 -3.26 11.59 12.94
N VAL A 256 -4.06 10.52 13.03
CA VAL A 256 -5.19 10.24 12.12
C VAL A 256 -6.37 9.66 12.91
N ASP A 257 -7.61 9.83 12.44
CA ASP A 257 -8.78 9.24 13.12
C ASP A 257 -8.95 7.75 12.83
N ARG A 258 -8.63 7.35 11.61
CA ARG A 258 -8.50 5.97 11.17
C ARG A 258 -7.24 5.83 10.33
N LEU A 259 -6.60 4.67 10.39
CA LEU A 259 -5.46 4.37 9.52
C LEU A 259 -5.83 4.42 8.03
N THR A 260 -7.09 4.16 7.71
CA THR A 260 -7.64 4.23 6.35
C THR A 260 -7.71 5.66 5.81
N ASP A 261 -7.72 6.69 6.66
CA ASP A 261 -7.73 8.10 6.25
C ASP A 261 -6.46 8.48 5.45
N LEU A 262 -5.34 7.78 5.70
CA LEU A 262 -4.10 7.92 4.93
C LEU A 262 -4.27 7.53 3.46
N CYS A 263 -5.30 6.75 3.12
CA CYS A 263 -5.64 6.35 1.76
C CYS A 263 -6.69 7.26 1.13
N GLN A 264 -7.44 8.02 1.96
CA GLN A 264 -8.58 8.79 1.52
C GLN A 264 -8.14 10.08 0.83
N THR A 265 -8.92 10.48 -0.18
CA THR A 265 -8.83 11.84 -0.70
C THR A 265 -9.84 12.73 0.01
N LEU A 266 -9.39 13.83 0.60
CA LEU A 266 -10.30 14.84 1.13
C LEU A 266 -11.01 15.57 -0.01
N GLU A 267 -12.23 16.06 0.23
CA GLU A 267 -12.92 16.92 -0.73
C GLU A 267 -12.07 18.16 -1.03
N GLY A 268 -11.73 18.37 -2.31
CA GLY A 268 -10.80 19.42 -2.77
C GLY A 268 -9.38 18.93 -3.06
N ASP A 269 -8.94 17.79 -2.52
CA ASP A 269 -7.54 17.30 -2.67
C ASP A 269 -7.31 16.47 -3.94
N TRP A 270 -8.38 16.00 -4.60
CA TRP A 270 -8.27 15.28 -5.89
C TRP A 270 -8.09 16.24 -7.07
N THR A 271 -7.07 17.09 -6.99
CA THR A 271 -6.73 18.03 -8.06
C THR A 271 -5.82 17.38 -9.08
N THR A 272 -5.77 17.96 -10.28
CA THR A 272 -4.76 17.63 -11.28
C THR A 272 -3.34 17.65 -10.72
N SER A 273 -3.03 18.58 -9.80
CA SER A 273 -1.71 18.69 -9.18
C SER A 273 -1.38 17.47 -8.32
N SER A 274 -2.32 17.04 -7.46
CA SER A 274 -2.15 15.83 -6.64
C SER A 274 -2.01 14.58 -7.51
N ARG A 275 -2.73 14.51 -8.63
CA ARG A 275 -2.62 13.41 -9.59
C ARG A 275 -1.30 13.40 -10.32
N LEU A 276 -0.79 14.56 -10.71
CA LEU A 276 0.52 14.67 -11.32
C LEU A 276 1.63 14.23 -10.35
N GLU A 277 1.53 14.63 -9.08
CA GLU A 277 2.46 14.17 -8.04
C GLU A 277 2.41 12.64 -7.89
N MET A 278 1.21 12.05 -7.85
CA MET A 278 1.04 10.59 -7.83
C MET A 278 1.66 9.94 -9.08
N ALA A 279 1.36 10.46 -10.27
CA ALA A 279 1.84 9.96 -11.56
C ALA A 279 3.37 9.96 -11.66
N THR A 280 4.02 11.03 -11.20
CA THR A 280 5.49 11.14 -11.17
C THR A 280 6.15 10.17 -10.19
N LYS A 281 5.43 9.75 -9.14
CA LYS A 281 5.89 8.74 -8.19
C LYS A 281 5.63 7.31 -8.66
N LEU A 282 4.54 7.06 -9.41
CA LEU A 282 4.22 5.73 -9.93
C LEU A 282 5.37 5.18 -10.78
N TYR A 283 5.75 3.92 -10.53
CA TYR A 283 6.90 3.23 -11.14
C TYR A 283 8.29 3.86 -10.89
N SER A 284 8.37 4.95 -10.12
CA SER A 284 9.64 5.53 -9.68
C SER A 284 10.25 4.75 -8.50
N ARG A 285 11.42 5.21 -8.06
CA ARG A 285 12.10 4.72 -6.83
C ARG A 285 11.72 5.52 -5.58
N ASN A 286 10.63 6.28 -5.63
CA ASN A 286 10.19 7.17 -4.56
C ASN A 286 8.72 6.89 -4.18
N LEU A 287 8.44 5.62 -3.88
CA LEU A 287 7.08 5.16 -3.54
C LEU A 287 6.76 5.46 -2.07
N SER A 288 5.48 5.70 -1.81
CA SER A 288 4.90 5.88 -0.49
C SER A 288 4.03 4.68 -0.15
N GLY A 289 4.23 4.15 1.05
CA GLY A 289 3.50 3.03 1.60
C GLY A 289 2.82 3.35 2.92
N THR A 290 1.65 2.78 3.16
CA THR A 290 0.98 2.82 4.46
C THR A 290 0.72 1.43 5.00
N THR A 291 0.59 1.31 6.32
CA THR A 291 0.31 0.03 6.99
C THR A 291 -1.09 0.06 7.59
N LEU A 292 -1.94 -0.87 7.15
CA LEU A 292 -3.24 -1.13 7.74
C LEU A 292 -3.16 -2.38 8.61
N LEU A 293 -3.92 -2.38 9.70
CA LEU A 293 -4.09 -3.52 10.59
C LEU A 293 -5.33 -4.29 10.14
N VAL A 294 -5.17 -5.58 9.86
CA VAL A 294 -6.23 -6.41 9.28
C VAL A 294 -6.35 -7.75 9.98
N PRO A 295 -7.54 -8.38 9.96
CA PRO A 295 -7.71 -9.73 10.45
C PRO A 295 -7.11 -10.77 9.48
N ARG A 296 -7.19 -12.04 9.88
CA ARG A 296 -6.57 -13.17 9.18
C ARG A 296 -7.11 -13.41 7.77
N ASP A 297 -8.38 -13.14 7.50
CA ASP A 297 -8.97 -13.34 6.17
C ASP A 297 -8.62 -12.17 5.22
N PRO A 298 -7.85 -12.41 4.14
CA PRO A 298 -7.53 -11.36 3.15
C PRO A 298 -8.78 -10.80 2.46
N MET A 299 -9.87 -11.57 2.37
CA MET A 299 -11.11 -11.14 1.73
C MET A 299 -11.98 -10.26 2.65
N THR A 300 -11.57 -10.04 3.91
CA THR A 300 -12.35 -9.27 4.89
C THR A 300 -12.75 -7.90 4.36
N HIS A 301 -11.87 -7.20 3.65
CA HIS A 301 -12.18 -5.87 3.12
C HIS A 301 -13.45 -5.86 2.26
N ILE A 302 -13.64 -6.89 1.44
CA ILE A 302 -14.80 -7.04 0.54
C ILE A 302 -16.00 -7.58 1.32
N ASN A 303 -15.79 -8.65 2.09
CA ASN A 303 -16.85 -9.34 2.81
C ASN A 303 -17.54 -8.44 3.86
N SER A 304 -16.77 -7.54 4.50
CA SER A 304 -17.27 -6.61 5.51
C SER A 304 -17.58 -5.21 4.97
N SER A 305 -17.36 -4.95 3.67
CA SER A 305 -17.43 -3.59 3.09
C SER A 305 -16.66 -2.56 3.94
N SER A 306 -15.41 -2.89 4.25
CA SER A 306 -14.55 -2.04 5.08
C SER A 306 -14.37 -0.63 4.49
N ASP A 307 -14.01 0.33 5.33
CA ASP A 307 -13.75 1.71 4.86
C ASP A 307 -12.66 1.76 3.79
N PHE A 308 -11.60 0.95 3.93
CA PHE A 308 -10.58 0.83 2.90
C PHE A 308 -11.13 0.38 1.54
N PHE A 309 -12.01 -0.63 1.54
CA PHE A 309 -12.67 -1.08 0.32
C PHE A 309 -13.52 0.04 -0.31
N LYS A 310 -14.27 0.76 0.53
CA LYS A 310 -15.09 1.92 0.10
C LYS A 310 -14.23 3.06 -0.48
N ILE A 311 -13.02 3.27 0.04
CA ILE A 311 -12.09 4.26 -0.52
C ILE A 311 -11.58 3.78 -1.89
N CYS A 312 -11.18 2.52 -2.01
CA CYS A 312 -10.67 1.96 -3.26
C CYS A 312 -11.71 1.92 -4.38
N GLU A 313 -13.01 1.76 -4.08
CA GLU A 313 -14.06 1.70 -5.11
C GLU A 313 -14.49 3.08 -5.66
N GLN A 314 -14.08 4.18 -5.02
CA GLN A 314 -14.44 5.54 -5.47
C GLN A 314 -13.81 5.92 -6.82
N SER A 315 -12.77 5.20 -7.24
CA SER A 315 -12.01 5.46 -8.46
C SER A 315 -11.52 4.16 -9.08
N THR A 316 -11.52 4.10 -10.40
CA THR A 316 -11.00 2.93 -11.14
C THR A 316 -9.50 2.76 -10.96
N GLU A 317 -9.04 1.51 -10.80
CA GLU A 317 -7.62 1.16 -10.79
C GLU A 317 -7.08 1.01 -12.23
N LEU A 318 -6.41 2.06 -12.71
CA LEU A 318 -5.97 2.18 -14.11
C LEU A 318 -4.66 1.43 -14.40
N HIS A 319 -3.82 1.22 -13.37
CA HIS A 319 -2.46 0.71 -13.50
C HIS A 319 -2.33 -0.75 -13.10
N PHE A 320 -2.96 -1.16 -12.00
CA PHE A 320 -2.82 -2.49 -11.38
C PHE A 320 -4.09 -3.32 -11.53
N ASP A 321 -4.15 -4.50 -10.90
CA ASP A 321 -5.39 -5.27 -10.81
C ASP A 321 -6.35 -4.62 -9.81
N SER A 322 -7.67 -4.88 -9.95
CA SER A 322 -8.65 -4.44 -8.96
C SER A 322 -8.29 -4.94 -7.55
N LEU A 323 -8.71 -4.22 -6.50
CA LEU A 323 -8.46 -4.65 -5.12
C LEU A 323 -8.93 -6.10 -4.91
N GLY A 324 -10.12 -6.46 -5.41
CA GLY A 324 -10.63 -7.82 -5.27
C GLY A 324 -9.78 -8.89 -5.95
N ASP A 325 -9.21 -8.61 -7.12
CA ASP A 325 -8.34 -9.57 -7.78
C ASP A 325 -6.98 -9.68 -7.09
N GLN A 326 -6.46 -8.58 -6.52
CA GLN A 326 -5.27 -8.61 -5.68
C GLN A 326 -5.50 -9.46 -4.43
N LEU A 327 -6.63 -9.30 -3.73
CA LEU A 327 -6.96 -10.09 -2.52
C LEU A 327 -7.19 -11.57 -2.83
N LYS A 328 -7.85 -11.90 -3.96
CA LYS A 328 -7.96 -13.30 -4.43
C LYS A 328 -6.58 -13.92 -4.67
N LYS A 329 -5.65 -13.18 -5.29
CA LYS A 329 -4.26 -13.65 -5.49
C LYS A 329 -3.55 -13.88 -4.15
N VAL A 330 -3.77 -13.00 -3.16
CA VAL A 330 -3.25 -13.18 -1.80
C VAL A 330 -3.82 -14.45 -1.16
N ALA A 331 -5.13 -14.67 -1.22
CA ALA A 331 -5.76 -15.88 -0.68
C ALA A 331 -5.21 -17.17 -1.32
N ILE A 332 -5.00 -17.18 -2.64
CA ILE A 332 -4.39 -18.31 -3.36
C ILE A 332 -2.94 -18.53 -2.92
N ALA A 333 -2.12 -17.47 -2.88
CA ALA A 333 -0.73 -17.56 -2.46
C ALA A 333 -0.61 -18.03 -1.01
N ASN A 334 -1.51 -17.56 -0.16
CA ASN A 334 -1.55 -17.91 1.24
C ASN A 334 -1.97 -19.37 1.46
N ARG A 335 -2.94 -19.88 0.70
CA ARG A 335 -3.28 -21.31 0.70
C ARG A 335 -2.08 -22.17 0.27
N ALA A 336 -1.34 -21.77 -0.76
CA ALA A 336 -0.14 -22.49 -1.20
C ALA A 336 0.94 -22.50 -0.10
N ARG A 337 1.11 -21.40 0.61
CA ARG A 337 2.02 -21.29 1.75
C ARG A 337 1.58 -22.16 2.94
N ASN A 338 0.29 -22.17 3.27
CA ASN A 338 -0.25 -23.01 4.33
C ASN A 338 -0.14 -24.49 3.99
N ASN A 339 -0.29 -24.86 2.71
CA ASN A 339 -0.02 -26.21 2.22
C ASN A 339 1.45 -26.60 2.45
N TRP A 340 2.40 -25.72 2.11
CA TRP A 340 3.82 -25.95 2.39
C TRP A 340 4.12 -26.07 3.90
N ARG A 341 3.49 -25.23 4.74
CA ARG A 341 3.63 -25.33 6.21
C ARG A 341 3.10 -26.67 6.73
N ALA A 342 1.97 -27.14 6.20
CA ALA A 342 1.42 -28.45 6.55
C ALA A 342 2.36 -29.59 6.16
N ASP A 343 3.00 -29.52 4.99
CA ASP A 343 4.04 -30.50 4.58
C ASP A 343 5.19 -30.54 5.60
N GLN A 344 5.66 -29.38 6.05
CA GLN A 344 6.74 -29.32 7.05
C GLN A 344 6.31 -29.88 8.41
N ILE A 345 5.07 -29.63 8.84
CA ILE A 345 4.52 -30.19 10.08
C ILE A 345 4.42 -31.72 9.98
N ASP A 346 3.91 -32.24 8.85
CA ASP A 346 3.79 -33.68 8.64
C ASP A 346 5.17 -34.36 8.58
N GLU A 347 6.17 -33.73 7.93
CA GLU A 347 7.56 -34.17 7.91
C GLU A 347 8.18 -34.18 9.31
N GLU A 348 7.96 -33.14 10.11
CA GLU A 348 8.46 -33.06 11.49
C GLU A 348 7.78 -34.11 12.37
N ALA A 349 6.46 -34.25 12.29
CA ALA A 349 5.72 -35.28 13.01
C ALA A 349 6.21 -36.69 12.68
N ALA A 350 6.49 -36.98 11.40
CA ALA A 350 7.06 -38.26 10.99
C ALA A 350 8.45 -38.52 11.61
N ARG A 351 9.29 -37.48 11.76
CA ARG A 351 10.58 -37.58 12.47
C ARG A 351 10.39 -37.92 13.94
N TYR A 352 9.49 -37.24 14.64
CA TYR A 352 9.19 -37.54 16.05
C TYR A 352 8.76 -38.99 16.24
N VAL A 353 7.86 -39.48 15.39
CA VAL A 353 7.40 -40.88 15.41
C VAL A 353 8.56 -41.85 15.18
N SER A 354 9.45 -41.55 14.22
CA SER A 354 10.63 -42.39 13.97
C SER A 354 11.62 -42.44 15.14
N GLU A 355 11.67 -41.38 15.95
CA GLU A 355 12.46 -41.30 17.19
C GLU A 355 11.75 -41.91 18.41
N GLY A 356 10.56 -42.50 18.22
CA GLY A 356 9.74 -43.04 19.32
C GLY A 356 9.15 -41.97 20.25
N LYS A 357 9.10 -40.72 19.80
CA LYS A 357 8.52 -39.59 20.55
C LYS A 357 7.12 -39.28 20.03
N ALA A 358 6.24 -38.83 20.93
CA ALA A 358 4.94 -38.30 20.52
C ALA A 358 5.14 -36.95 19.80
N PRO A 359 4.52 -36.75 18.62
CA PRO A 359 4.59 -35.47 17.93
C PRO A 359 3.87 -34.39 18.76
N PRO A 360 4.36 -33.13 18.72
CA PRO A 360 3.72 -32.02 19.43
C PRO A 360 2.29 -31.81 18.93
N GLU A 361 1.37 -31.56 19.86
CA GLU A 361 -0.03 -31.27 19.55
C GLU A 361 -0.14 -29.95 18.77
N GLN A 362 -0.80 -30.02 17.61
CA GLN A 362 -0.96 -28.87 16.73
C GLN A 362 -2.32 -28.22 16.96
N PRO A 363 -2.40 -26.87 17.03
CA PRO A 363 -3.68 -26.18 17.22
C PRO A 363 -4.68 -26.41 16.09
N ILE A 364 -4.18 -26.69 14.88
CA ILE A 364 -4.97 -26.91 13.67
C ILE A 364 -4.45 -28.18 12.98
N PRO A 365 -5.33 -29.13 12.61
CA PRO A 365 -4.93 -30.30 11.84
C PRO A 365 -4.28 -29.91 10.50
N SER A 366 -3.23 -30.62 10.08
CA SER A 366 -2.52 -30.31 8.83
C SER A 366 -3.44 -30.36 7.61
N SER A 367 -4.40 -31.29 7.58
CA SER A 367 -5.43 -31.38 6.54
C SER A 367 -6.31 -30.13 6.42
N ALA A 368 -6.68 -29.51 7.54
CA ALA A 368 -7.44 -28.27 7.58
C ALA A 368 -6.57 -27.08 7.14
N LEU A 369 -5.31 -27.03 7.60
CA LEU A 369 -4.36 -25.98 7.23
C LEU A 369 -4.12 -25.93 5.71
N ARG A 370 -4.08 -27.08 5.02
CA ARG A 370 -3.91 -27.15 3.54
C ARG A 370 -5.04 -26.48 2.75
N GLN A 371 -6.22 -26.36 3.35
CA GLN A 371 -7.39 -25.74 2.73
C GLN A 371 -7.59 -24.29 3.18
N ASP A 372 -6.91 -23.86 4.24
CA ASP A 372 -7.06 -22.55 4.86
C ASP A 372 -6.44 -21.44 3.98
N PRO A 373 -7.25 -20.51 3.43
CA PRO A 373 -6.76 -19.36 2.68
C PRO A 373 -6.38 -18.17 3.59
N THR A 374 -6.51 -18.28 4.92
CA THR A 374 -6.28 -17.19 5.88
C THR A 374 -4.83 -17.07 6.34
N CYS A 375 -4.39 -15.84 6.55
CA CYS A 375 -3.06 -15.52 7.02
C CYS A 375 -2.89 -15.81 8.52
N THR A 376 -1.64 -15.84 8.98
CA THR A 376 -1.25 -15.97 10.38
C THR A 376 -0.89 -14.60 10.94
N ILE A 377 -1.01 -14.43 12.26
CA ILE A 377 -0.66 -13.19 12.94
C ILE A 377 0.80 -12.82 12.68
N GLY A 378 1.05 -11.55 12.36
CA GLY A 378 2.36 -11.01 11.99
C GLY A 378 2.72 -11.18 10.52
N ASP A 379 1.92 -11.90 9.73
CA ASP A 379 2.08 -11.90 8.28
C ASP A 379 1.77 -10.53 7.69
N VAL A 380 2.37 -10.27 6.54
CA VAL A 380 2.14 -9.04 5.78
C VAL A 380 1.87 -9.41 4.33
N TYR A 381 0.77 -8.90 3.78
CA TYR A 381 0.51 -8.92 2.35
C TYR A 381 0.41 -7.50 1.80
N ILE A 382 0.55 -7.36 0.48
CA ILE A 382 0.68 -6.06 -0.18
C ILE A 382 -0.38 -5.93 -1.25
N THR A 383 -1.00 -4.76 -1.29
CA THR A 383 -1.82 -4.33 -2.43
C THR A 383 -1.24 -3.04 -3.02
N ARG A 384 -1.37 -2.88 -4.34
CA ARG A 384 -0.82 -1.76 -5.12
C ARG A 384 -1.95 -0.93 -5.70
N HIS A 385 -1.79 0.38 -5.64
CA HIS A 385 -2.85 1.32 -5.96
C HIS A 385 -2.29 2.53 -6.72
N SER A 386 -2.94 2.91 -7.80
CA SER A 386 -2.78 4.22 -8.45
C SER A 386 -3.92 5.16 -8.09
N ASN A 387 -5.04 4.59 -7.64
CA ASN A 387 -6.32 5.26 -7.45
C ASN A 387 -6.55 5.80 -6.02
N LEU A 388 -5.60 5.56 -5.10
CA LEU A 388 -5.57 6.14 -3.75
C LEU A 388 -4.88 7.50 -3.71
N HIS A 389 -5.00 8.21 -2.58
CA HIS A 389 -4.32 9.49 -2.35
C HIS A 389 -2.93 9.28 -1.74
N LYS A 390 -1.90 9.94 -2.29
CA LYS A 390 -0.49 10.02 -1.80
C LYS A 390 0.24 8.69 -1.50
N VAL A 391 -0.41 7.54 -1.58
CA VAL A 391 0.10 6.21 -1.23
C VAL A 391 -0.11 5.25 -2.41
N GLN A 392 0.95 4.56 -2.82
CA GLN A 392 0.91 3.56 -3.89
C GLN A 392 0.87 2.13 -3.38
N ILE A 393 1.32 1.91 -2.14
CA ILE A 393 1.51 0.60 -1.54
C ILE A 393 0.76 0.55 -0.21
N VAL A 394 -0.11 -0.45 -0.04
CA VAL A 394 -0.73 -0.73 1.25
C VAL A 394 -0.21 -2.05 1.77
N TYR A 395 0.54 -1.98 2.87
CA TYR A 395 0.98 -3.11 3.67
C TYR A 395 -0.14 -3.51 4.63
N HIS A 396 -0.63 -4.72 4.51
CA HIS A 396 -1.68 -5.26 5.35
C HIS A 396 -1.05 -6.15 6.40
N LEU A 397 -0.88 -5.62 7.62
CA LEU A 397 -0.33 -6.34 8.75
C LEU A 397 -1.43 -7.12 9.45
N VAL A 398 -1.28 -8.44 9.48
CA VAL A 398 -2.26 -9.34 10.07
C VAL A 398 -2.14 -9.32 11.59
N VAL A 399 -3.21 -8.93 12.25
CA VAL A 399 -3.33 -8.80 13.71
C VAL A 399 -4.60 -9.50 14.21
N ASP A 400 -4.70 -9.65 15.52
CA ASP A 400 -5.92 -10.10 16.20
C ASP A 400 -6.17 -9.27 17.47
N GLU A 401 -7.27 -9.57 18.13
CA GLU A 401 -7.71 -8.88 19.36
C GLU A 401 -6.74 -9.10 20.54
N THR A 402 -5.94 -10.17 20.51
CA THR A 402 -4.93 -10.43 21.57
C THR A 402 -3.88 -9.33 21.62
N LEU A 403 -3.69 -8.61 20.51
CA LEU A 403 -2.80 -7.47 20.43
C LEU A 403 -3.19 -6.34 21.39
N GLN A 404 -4.43 -6.26 21.90
CA GLN A 404 -4.80 -5.24 22.88
C GLN A 404 -4.40 -5.64 24.31
N SER A 405 -4.57 -6.92 24.65
CA SER A 405 -4.37 -7.44 26.01
C SER A 405 -2.93 -7.89 26.31
N VAL A 406 -2.14 -8.24 25.29
CA VAL A 406 -0.79 -8.80 25.46
C VAL A 406 0.27 -7.70 25.59
N GLU A 407 1.24 -7.89 26.50
CA GLU A 407 2.44 -7.05 26.49
C GLU A 407 3.31 -7.35 25.26
N ILE A 408 3.57 -6.33 24.44
CA ILE A 408 4.44 -6.49 23.27
C ILE A 408 5.91 -6.50 23.69
N ASN A 409 6.61 -7.55 23.30
CA ASN A 409 8.07 -7.64 23.34
C ASN A 409 8.65 -7.79 21.92
N SER A 410 9.98 -7.71 21.78
CA SER A 410 10.67 -7.73 20.49
C SER A 410 10.47 -9.00 19.64
N ARG A 411 9.97 -10.09 20.22
CA ARG A 411 9.65 -11.36 19.53
C ARG A 411 8.19 -11.44 19.08
N HIS A 412 7.38 -10.43 19.37
CA HIS A 412 5.97 -10.42 18.97
C HIS A 412 5.83 -10.52 17.44
N PRO A 413 4.96 -11.40 16.90
CA PRO A 413 4.83 -11.61 15.46
C PRO A 413 4.55 -10.33 14.68
N CYS A 414 3.73 -9.41 15.21
CA CYS A 414 3.46 -8.14 14.54
C CYS A 414 4.71 -7.25 14.37
N LEU A 415 5.68 -7.29 15.31
CA LEU A 415 6.95 -6.59 15.14
C LEU A 415 7.83 -7.26 14.07
N ALA A 416 7.79 -8.59 13.96
CA ALA A 416 8.39 -9.28 12.82
C ALA A 416 7.72 -8.89 11.49
N GLY A 417 6.41 -8.65 11.50
CA GLY A 417 5.67 -8.06 10.37
C GLY A 417 6.18 -6.66 10.00
N ILE A 418 6.32 -5.76 10.97
CA ILE A 418 6.92 -4.42 10.75
C ILE A 418 8.34 -4.50 10.20
N ARG A 419 9.16 -5.42 10.72
CA ARG A 419 10.50 -5.69 10.17
C ARG A 419 10.42 -6.10 8.69
N ASN A 420 9.48 -6.99 8.35
CA ASN A 420 9.26 -7.43 6.97
C ASN A 420 8.78 -6.28 6.07
N ILE A 421 7.95 -5.36 6.56
CA ILE A 421 7.55 -4.14 5.85
C ILE A 421 8.78 -3.31 5.51
N ILE A 422 9.64 -3.01 6.50
CA ILE A 422 10.86 -2.19 6.29
C ILE A 422 11.82 -2.88 5.31
N ARG A 423 12.03 -4.20 5.45
CA ARG A 423 12.86 -4.97 4.51
C ARG A 423 12.30 -4.95 3.09
N THR A 424 10.98 -5.03 2.96
CA THR A 424 10.31 -5.01 1.66
C THR A 424 10.36 -3.62 1.04
N ALA A 425 10.13 -2.58 1.82
CA ALA A 425 10.29 -1.18 1.42
C ALA A 425 11.71 -0.91 0.90
N ALA A 426 12.73 -1.40 1.61
CA ALA A 426 14.12 -1.31 1.17
C ALA A 426 14.37 -2.03 -0.17
N ARG A 427 13.80 -3.23 -0.34
CA ARG A 427 13.96 -4.02 -1.57
C ARG A 427 13.30 -3.38 -2.80
N TYR A 428 12.18 -2.70 -2.60
CA TYR A 428 11.35 -2.14 -3.68
C TYR A 428 11.38 -0.60 -3.72
N ASN A 429 12.37 0.04 -3.09
CA ASN A 429 12.56 1.49 -3.08
C ASN A 429 11.30 2.28 -2.68
N THR A 430 10.63 1.81 -1.63
CA THR A 430 9.60 2.59 -0.95
C THR A 430 10.29 3.53 0.03
N SER A 431 10.30 4.81 -0.30
CA SER A 431 11.02 5.84 0.46
C SER A 431 10.21 6.31 1.66
N THR A 432 8.88 6.30 1.57
CA THR A 432 8.00 6.81 2.63
C THR A 432 7.14 5.68 3.20
N ILE A 433 7.14 5.50 4.52
CA ILE A 433 6.45 4.39 5.18
C ILE A 433 5.67 4.92 6.37
N HIS A 434 4.37 4.65 6.41
CA HIS A 434 3.52 4.94 7.56
C HIS A 434 3.35 3.69 8.41
N ILE A 435 3.68 3.79 9.70
CA ILE A 435 3.69 2.69 10.67
C ILE A 435 2.80 3.07 11.86
N PRO A 436 1.71 2.32 12.15
CA PRO A 436 0.89 2.49 13.34
C PRO A 436 1.72 2.32 14.62
N LEU A 437 1.95 3.41 15.35
CA LEU A 437 2.89 3.45 16.47
C LEU A 437 2.47 2.56 17.63
N LEU A 438 1.17 2.49 17.91
CA LEU A 438 0.60 1.70 18.99
C LEU A 438 0.08 0.34 18.53
N LEU A 439 0.16 0.06 17.22
CA LEU A 439 -0.42 -1.11 16.56
C LEU A 439 -1.93 -1.30 16.89
N ILE A 440 -2.66 -0.18 16.92
CA ILE A 440 -4.12 -0.12 17.03
C ILE A 440 -4.65 0.90 16.03
N ASP A 441 -5.91 0.74 15.62
CA ASP A 441 -6.61 1.71 14.76
C ASP A 441 -7.28 2.82 15.59
N ARG A 442 -7.84 2.47 16.76
CA ARG A 442 -8.53 3.40 17.66
C ARG A 442 -8.21 3.10 19.12
N PRO A 443 -8.12 4.12 19.99
CA PRO A 443 -8.01 3.91 21.43
C PRO A 443 -9.33 3.37 21.99
N ASP A 444 -9.21 2.59 23.04
CA ASP A 444 -10.30 2.06 23.85
C ASP A 444 -9.96 2.18 25.34
N GLU A 445 -10.81 1.63 26.22
CA GLU A 445 -10.62 1.66 27.67
C GLU A 445 -9.30 0.98 28.13
N SER A 446 -8.76 0.04 27.35
CA SER A 446 -7.51 -0.65 27.65
C SER A 446 -6.25 0.20 27.35
N THR A 447 -6.43 1.30 26.60
CA THR A 447 -5.36 2.16 26.07
C THR A 447 -4.86 3.16 27.14
N THR A 448 -4.30 2.65 28.24
CA THR A 448 -3.76 3.47 29.32
C THR A 448 -2.46 4.21 28.93
N ILE A 449 -2.08 5.24 29.70
CA ILE A 449 -0.83 6.00 29.47
C ILE A 449 0.38 5.06 29.48
N ALA A 450 0.52 4.21 30.50
CA ALA A 450 1.64 3.28 30.63
C ALA A 450 1.70 2.29 29.46
N TRP A 451 0.55 1.78 29.03
CA TRP A 451 0.44 0.88 27.89
C TRP A 451 0.91 1.56 26.59
N CYS A 452 0.49 2.80 26.35
CA CYS A 452 0.91 3.57 25.17
C CYS A 452 2.42 3.80 25.14
N LEU A 453 3.00 4.24 26.27
CA LEU A 453 4.42 4.57 26.34
C LEU A 453 5.30 3.33 26.17
N LYS A 454 4.95 2.21 26.82
CA LYS A 454 5.70 0.95 26.69
C LYS A 454 5.72 0.45 25.24
N ARG A 455 4.59 0.58 24.52
CA ARG A 455 4.49 0.18 23.11
C ARG A 455 5.20 1.12 22.16
N ALA A 456 5.04 2.42 22.33
CA ALA A 456 5.76 3.41 21.55
C ALA A 456 7.27 3.20 21.69
N GLU A 457 7.77 3.01 22.92
CA GLU A 457 9.18 2.74 23.17
C GLU A 457 9.67 1.47 22.47
N MET A 458 8.91 0.38 22.60
CA MET A 458 9.23 -0.90 21.97
C MET A 458 9.29 -0.76 20.45
N LEU A 459 8.26 -0.15 19.83
CA LEU A 459 8.20 0.01 18.39
C LEU A 459 9.32 0.92 17.88
N PHE A 460 9.61 2.04 18.54
CA PHE A 460 10.73 2.91 18.16
C PHE A 460 12.07 2.17 18.19
N LYS A 461 12.35 1.42 19.26
CA LYS A 461 13.59 0.63 19.37
C LYS A 461 13.69 -0.43 18.28
N CYS A 462 12.59 -1.13 18.01
CA CYS A 462 12.51 -2.15 16.96
C CYS A 462 12.71 -1.54 15.56
N VAL A 463 11.95 -0.50 15.20
CA VAL A 463 12.08 0.17 13.90
C VAL A 463 13.47 0.75 13.71
N LYS A 464 14.07 1.37 14.74
CA LYS A 464 15.47 1.80 14.71
C LYS A 464 16.40 0.63 14.35
N GLY A 465 16.26 -0.51 15.03
CA GLY A 465 17.05 -1.71 14.76
C GLY A 465 16.84 -2.25 13.34
N TYR A 466 15.61 -2.25 12.84
CA TYR A 466 15.28 -2.74 11.50
C TYR A 466 15.81 -1.83 10.40
N LEU A 467 15.76 -0.50 10.59
CA LEU A 467 16.40 0.46 9.69
C LEU A 467 17.92 0.29 9.66
N MET A 468 18.53 0.04 10.83
CA MET A 468 19.96 -0.27 10.93
C MET A 468 20.30 -1.56 10.17
N GLU A 469 19.47 -2.59 10.28
CA GLU A 469 19.64 -3.86 9.56
C GLU A 469 19.65 -3.67 8.05
N VAL A 470 18.65 -2.98 7.48
CA VAL A 470 18.57 -2.79 6.02
C VAL A 470 19.65 -1.87 5.47
N CYS A 471 20.21 -0.99 6.31
CA CYS A 471 21.33 -0.11 5.96
C CYS A 471 22.70 -0.70 6.31
N SER A 472 22.76 -1.96 6.77
CA SER A 472 24.03 -2.60 7.13
C SER A 472 24.74 -3.14 5.90
N GLY A 473 26.03 -2.82 5.73
CA GLY A 473 26.85 -3.29 4.62
C GLY A 473 26.72 -2.48 3.32
N MET A 474 25.94 -1.39 3.31
CA MET A 474 25.85 -0.47 2.18
C MET A 474 26.92 0.64 2.28
N ASP A 475 27.40 1.10 1.13
CA ASP A 475 28.32 2.24 1.06
C ASP A 475 27.58 3.54 1.38
N VAL A 476 28.27 4.51 2.00
CA VAL A 476 27.66 5.72 2.56
C VAL A 476 26.90 6.54 1.50
N GLU A 477 27.42 6.59 0.28
CA GLU A 477 26.81 7.29 -0.86
C GLU A 477 25.56 6.58 -1.43
N SER A 478 25.40 5.29 -1.13
CA SER A 478 24.30 4.45 -1.63
C SER A 478 23.18 4.24 -0.60
N LEU A 479 23.29 4.85 0.58
CA LEU A 479 22.36 4.63 1.67
C LEU A 479 20.97 5.21 1.33
N PRO A 480 19.91 4.41 1.48
CA PRO A 480 18.56 4.90 1.29
C PRO A 480 18.19 5.91 2.37
N HIS A 481 17.54 7.00 1.97
CA HIS A 481 16.89 7.93 2.87
C HIS A 481 15.41 7.57 2.96
N TYR A 482 14.95 7.17 4.14
CA TYR A 482 13.54 6.87 4.38
C TYR A 482 12.86 8.02 5.11
N ASN A 483 11.59 8.26 4.77
CA ASN A 483 10.65 9.07 5.52
C ASN A 483 9.74 8.11 6.30
N VAL A 484 9.98 7.96 7.59
CA VAL A 484 9.20 7.06 8.46
C VAL A 484 8.18 7.89 9.24
N HIS A 485 6.91 7.69 8.95
CA HIS A 485 5.81 8.35 9.63
C HIS A 485 5.23 7.39 10.67
N PHE A 486 5.44 7.71 11.95
CA PHE A 486 4.79 7.01 13.05
C PHE A 486 3.40 7.57 13.27
N VAL A 487 2.40 6.73 13.03
CA VAL A 487 0.99 7.12 13.02
C VAL A 487 0.36 6.81 14.37
N LEU A 488 -0.19 7.82 15.01
CA LEU A 488 -0.96 7.72 16.24
C LEU A 488 -2.45 7.86 15.93
N PRO A 489 -3.31 7.07 16.59
CA PRO A 489 -4.75 7.28 16.49
C PRO A 489 -5.12 8.59 17.19
N SER A 490 -6.18 9.26 16.73
CA SER A 490 -6.74 10.41 17.41
C SER A 490 -7.46 10.00 18.70
N GLY A 491 -7.77 10.98 19.55
CA GLY A 491 -8.44 10.75 20.83
C GLY A 491 -7.52 10.31 21.97
N LEU A 492 -6.20 10.27 21.77
CA LEU A 492 -5.25 10.13 22.87
C LEU A 492 -5.15 11.43 23.66
N SER A 493 -4.90 11.35 24.96
CA SER A 493 -4.69 12.56 25.78
C SER A 493 -3.39 13.29 25.37
N LYS A 494 -3.39 14.62 25.48
CA LYS A 494 -2.20 15.47 25.22
C LYS A 494 -0.97 15.00 26.00
N THR A 495 -1.15 14.54 27.24
CA THR A 495 -0.08 13.99 28.07
C THR A 495 0.62 12.78 27.44
N ILE A 496 -0.14 11.90 26.77
CA ILE A 496 0.45 10.74 26.06
C ILE A 496 1.28 11.23 24.87
N TYR A 497 0.74 12.15 24.07
CA TYR A 497 1.47 12.73 22.93
C TYR A 497 2.77 13.41 23.36
N ASP A 498 2.71 14.25 24.39
CA ASP A 498 3.88 14.94 24.92
C ASP A 498 4.90 13.92 25.42
N ALA A 499 4.50 12.90 26.18
CA ALA A 499 5.41 11.87 26.68
C ALA A 499 6.05 11.05 25.53
N ILE A 500 5.30 10.69 24.49
CA ILE A 500 5.84 10.02 23.28
C ILE A 500 6.85 10.93 22.58
N LYS A 501 6.53 12.23 22.41
CA LYS A 501 7.42 13.21 21.78
C LYS A 501 8.73 13.40 22.57
N HIS A 502 8.69 13.39 23.90
CA HIS A 502 9.87 13.47 24.76
C HIS A 502 10.73 12.19 24.72
N MET A 503 10.16 11.06 24.29
CA MET A 503 10.88 9.80 24.14
C MET A 503 11.79 9.77 22.90
N PHE A 504 11.43 10.53 21.85
CA PHE A 504 12.18 10.55 20.59
C PHE A 504 13.68 10.84 20.75
N PRO A 505 14.11 11.95 21.40
CA PRO A 505 15.53 12.26 21.59
C PRO A 505 16.32 11.18 22.36
N ASN A 506 15.65 10.41 23.21
CA ASN A 506 16.30 9.39 24.04
C ASN A 506 16.57 8.11 23.23
N ILE A 507 15.72 7.79 22.25
CA ILE A 507 15.85 6.59 21.42
C ILE A 507 16.62 6.88 20.14
N PHE A 508 16.35 8.03 19.53
CA PHE A 508 16.91 8.45 18.25
C PHE A 508 17.95 9.54 18.49
N GLN A 509 19.17 9.35 17.97
CA GLN A 509 20.16 10.43 17.96
C GLN A 509 19.72 11.48 16.94
N LEU A 510 19.44 12.68 17.44
CA LEU A 510 18.95 13.79 16.64
C LEU A 510 20.12 14.62 16.13
N VAL A 511 20.09 14.99 14.84
CA VAL A 511 20.87 16.14 14.37
C VAL A 511 20.10 17.39 14.77
N PRO A 512 20.78 18.45 15.23
CA PRO A 512 20.28 19.79 14.98
C PRO A 512 19.97 19.90 13.48
N GLY A 513 18.74 20.28 13.12
CA GLY A 513 18.53 20.80 11.78
C GLY A 513 19.57 21.91 11.60
N VAL A 514 20.31 21.90 10.50
CA VAL A 514 21.16 23.04 10.14
C VAL A 514 20.19 24.20 9.95
N SER A 515 19.99 24.98 11.00
CA SER A 515 19.34 26.27 10.92
C SER A 515 20.28 27.13 10.08
N SER A 516 19.94 27.27 8.81
CA SER A 516 20.48 28.25 7.87
C SER A 516 19.31 29.10 7.41
#